data_AF-A0A812CBU5-F1
#
_entry.id   AF-A0A812CBU5-F1
#
_cell.length_a   1.000
_cell.length_b   1.000
_cell.length_c   1.000
_cell.angle_alpha   90.00
_cell.angle_beta   90.00
_cell.angle_gamma   90.00
#
_symmetry.space_group_name_H-M   'P 1'
#
loop_
_entity.id
_entity.type
_entity.pdbx_description
1 polymer ?
#
loop_
_entity_poly.entity_id
_entity_poly.type
_entity_poly.pdbx_seq_one_letter_code
_entity_poly.pdbx_strand_id
1 'polypeptide(L)'
;MVTIIVIPNINLPVDLETVAEKPWYTPEIKTRISRISDLLYQLPSHSSVVITSVDKMLQELFTHRGSGTFFKITEPIHSYHKLDDVDQHRLHNLLLKAFGRTLKDGYFNMIQERLHTLYLSEDYSAAAIILSEENIDVPYLDKFAVSQKAQGEGTGEMLWACVRQDFKQLFWRSRGDNPINPWYFKKSEGSWSNGKWTVFWYGIQYHNTSSHLIDSALAKDNSFTS
;
A
#
# COMPACT_ATOMS: atom_id res chain seq x y z
N MET A 1 -33.06 -9.02 10.93
CA MET A 1 -32.61 -7.80 10.22
C MET A 1 -31.58 -8.25 9.19
N VAL A 2 -31.80 -7.98 7.90
CA VAL A 2 -30.79 -8.26 6.87
C VAL A 2 -29.77 -7.15 6.95
N THR A 3 -28.56 -7.45 7.39
CA THR A 3 -27.46 -6.48 7.39
C THR A 3 -27.09 -6.20 5.94
N ILE A 4 -27.41 -5.00 5.44
CA ILE A 4 -26.96 -4.55 4.12
C ILE A 4 -25.46 -4.30 4.24
N ILE A 5 -24.65 -5.13 3.60
CA ILE A 5 -23.21 -4.94 3.52
C ILE A 5 -22.95 -4.01 2.34
N VAL A 6 -22.53 -2.77 2.62
CA VAL A 6 -22.03 -1.84 1.61
C VAL A 6 -20.57 -2.17 1.35
N ILE A 7 -20.22 -2.38 0.08
CA ILE A 7 -18.83 -2.54 -0.34
C ILE A 7 -18.30 -1.14 -0.63
N PRO A 8 -17.34 -0.62 0.14
CA PRO A 8 -16.96 0.77 0.06
C PRO A 8 -16.19 1.11 -1.23
N ASN A 9 -15.30 0.22 -1.68
CA ASN A 9 -14.42 0.45 -2.83
C ASN A 9 -14.28 -0.81 -3.69
N ILE A 10 -14.23 -0.64 -5.01
CA ILE A 10 -13.88 -1.66 -5.99
C ILE A 10 -12.88 -1.03 -6.98
N ASN A 11 -11.63 -1.50 -6.93
CA ASN A 11 -10.55 -1.05 -7.79
C ASN A 11 -10.47 -1.93 -9.03
N LEU A 12 -10.55 -1.33 -10.21
CA LEU A 12 -10.57 -2.05 -11.48
C LEU A 12 -9.19 -1.98 -12.16
N PRO A 13 -8.70 -3.09 -12.75
CA PRO A 13 -9.31 -4.43 -12.78
C PRO A 13 -8.96 -5.31 -11.56
N VAL A 14 -8.08 -4.85 -10.67
CA VAL A 14 -7.44 -5.65 -9.61
C VAL A 14 -8.45 -6.43 -8.75
N ASP A 15 -9.54 -5.81 -8.32
CA ASP A 15 -10.50 -6.43 -7.43
C ASP A 15 -11.50 -7.35 -8.15
N LEU A 16 -11.51 -7.41 -9.49
CA LEU A 16 -12.52 -8.14 -10.25
C LEU A 16 -12.55 -9.64 -9.93
N GLU A 17 -11.38 -10.27 -9.79
CA GLU A 17 -11.28 -11.70 -9.46
C GLU A 17 -11.80 -11.97 -8.04
N THR A 18 -11.34 -11.19 -7.06
CA THR A 18 -11.77 -11.34 -5.66
C THR A 18 -13.25 -11.03 -5.47
N VAL A 19 -13.79 -10.08 -6.22
CA VAL A 19 -15.22 -9.75 -6.22
C VAL A 19 -16.04 -10.87 -6.85
N ALA A 20 -15.53 -11.50 -7.91
CA ALA A 20 -16.21 -12.60 -8.60
C ALA A 20 -16.40 -13.86 -7.73
N GLU A 21 -15.55 -14.05 -6.72
CA GLU A 21 -15.64 -15.16 -5.75
C GLU A 21 -16.68 -14.93 -4.65
N LYS A 22 -17.27 -13.73 -4.54
CA LYS A 22 -18.17 -13.41 -3.43
C LYS A 22 -19.57 -14.02 -3.62
N PRO A 23 -20.23 -14.49 -2.53
CA PRO A 23 -21.55 -15.11 -2.62
C PRO A 23 -22.65 -14.21 -3.21
N TRP A 24 -22.49 -12.90 -3.09
CA TRP A 24 -23.45 -11.91 -3.60
C TRP A 24 -23.22 -11.56 -5.08
N TYR A 25 -22.18 -12.08 -5.74
CA TYR A 25 -21.83 -11.73 -7.12
C TYR A 25 -22.75 -12.41 -8.14
N THR A 26 -23.93 -11.83 -8.37
CA THR A 26 -24.91 -12.33 -9.35
C THR A 26 -24.56 -11.91 -10.78
N PRO A 27 -25.16 -12.57 -11.81
CA PRO A 27 -25.02 -12.14 -13.21
C PRO A 27 -25.43 -10.67 -13.46
N GLU A 28 -26.41 -10.14 -12.72
CA GLU A 28 -26.78 -8.72 -12.84
C GLU A 28 -25.69 -7.80 -12.30
N ILE A 29 -25.07 -8.16 -11.17
CA ILE A 29 -23.95 -7.41 -10.60
C ILE A 29 -22.75 -7.46 -11.52
N LYS A 30 -22.42 -8.63 -12.07
CA LYS A 30 -21.37 -8.78 -13.09
C LYS A 30 -21.60 -7.84 -14.26
N THR A 31 -22.80 -7.83 -14.82
CA THR A 31 -23.17 -6.94 -15.95
C THR A 31 -23.01 -5.47 -15.58
N ARG A 32 -23.42 -5.08 -14.37
CA ARG A 32 -23.29 -3.70 -13.88
C ARG A 32 -21.83 -3.29 -13.74
N ILE A 33 -20.99 -4.15 -13.14
CA ILE A 33 -19.56 -3.89 -12.96
C ILE A 33 -18.86 -3.81 -14.32
N SER A 34 -19.15 -4.71 -15.27
CA SER A 34 -18.61 -4.62 -16.63
C SER A 34 -18.94 -3.29 -17.31
N ARG A 35 -20.18 -2.81 -17.22
CA ARG A 35 -20.56 -1.50 -17.78
C ARG A 35 -19.83 -0.33 -17.13
N ILE A 36 -19.64 -0.36 -15.82
CA ILE A 36 -18.88 0.67 -15.09
C ILE A 36 -17.43 0.64 -15.54
N SER A 37 -16.86 -0.55 -15.67
CA SER A 37 -15.51 -0.76 -16.18
C SER A 37 -15.35 -0.17 -17.58
N ASP A 38 -16.23 -0.55 -18.52
CA ASP A 38 -16.20 -0.06 -19.91
C ASP A 38 -16.33 1.47 -19.99
N LEU A 39 -17.17 2.07 -19.13
CA LEU A 39 -17.31 3.52 -19.03
C LEU A 39 -16.02 4.18 -18.53
N LEU A 40 -15.46 3.67 -17.43
CA LEU A 40 -14.25 4.24 -16.84
C LEU A 40 -13.06 4.14 -17.81
N TYR A 41 -12.95 3.07 -18.61
CA TYR A 41 -11.88 2.91 -19.61
C TYR A 41 -11.96 3.93 -20.77
N GLN A 42 -13.11 4.57 -20.95
CA GLN A 42 -13.31 5.64 -21.95
C GLN A 42 -13.09 7.04 -21.37
N LEU A 43 -12.89 7.17 -20.06
CA LEU A 43 -12.72 8.43 -19.36
C LEU A 43 -11.25 8.64 -18.95
N PRO A 44 -10.84 9.87 -18.60
CA PRO A 44 -9.51 10.12 -18.04
C PRO A 44 -9.24 9.26 -16.80
N SER A 45 -7.98 8.86 -16.57
CA SER A 45 -7.58 7.95 -15.49
C SER A 45 -7.89 8.42 -14.06
N HIS A 46 -8.13 9.71 -13.87
CA HIS A 46 -8.56 10.29 -12.59
C HIS A 46 -10.09 10.21 -12.36
N SER A 47 -10.83 9.64 -13.30
CA SER A 47 -12.28 9.50 -13.19
C SER A 47 -12.66 8.36 -12.25
N SER A 48 -13.82 8.50 -11.63
CA SER A 48 -14.40 7.49 -10.74
C SER A 48 -15.91 7.44 -10.91
N VAL A 49 -16.50 6.29 -10.58
CA VAL A 49 -17.95 6.12 -10.52
C VAL A 49 -18.34 5.83 -9.07
N VAL A 50 -19.41 6.45 -8.59
CA VAL A 50 -19.93 6.20 -7.24
C VAL A 50 -21.39 5.75 -7.34
N ILE A 51 -21.70 4.62 -6.71
CA ILE A 51 -23.07 4.14 -6.51
C ILE A 51 -23.44 4.33 -5.05
N THR A 52 -24.40 5.21 -4.78
CA THR A 52 -24.86 5.49 -3.42
C THR A 52 -26.34 5.88 -3.43
N SER A 53 -26.95 5.94 -2.25
CA SER A 53 -28.31 6.47 -2.09
C SER A 53 -28.31 8.00 -2.13
N VAL A 54 -29.45 8.59 -2.51
CA VAL A 54 -29.57 10.05 -2.71
C VAL A 54 -29.22 10.84 -1.44
N ASP A 55 -29.62 10.34 -0.28
CA ASP A 55 -29.34 10.93 1.04
C ASP A 55 -27.85 10.88 1.45
N LYS A 56 -27.04 10.06 0.76
CA LYS A 56 -25.59 9.90 1.00
C LYS A 56 -24.73 10.50 -0.10
N MET A 57 -25.32 11.05 -1.16
CA MET A 57 -24.60 11.58 -2.32
C MET A 57 -23.55 12.63 -1.95
N LEU A 58 -23.90 13.63 -1.14
CA LEU A 58 -22.95 14.68 -0.73
C LEU A 58 -21.81 14.12 0.14
N GLN A 59 -22.11 13.14 0.99
CA GLN A 59 -21.11 12.51 1.83
C GLN A 59 -20.09 11.74 1.00
N GLU A 60 -20.55 10.98 0.00
CA GLU A 60 -19.66 10.20 -0.87
C GLU A 60 -18.86 11.05 -1.86
N LEU A 61 -19.40 12.17 -2.34
CA LEU A 61 -18.68 13.06 -3.26
C LEU A 61 -17.45 13.71 -2.63
N PHE A 62 -17.44 13.91 -1.31
CA PHE A 62 -16.37 14.60 -0.60
C PHE A 62 -15.64 13.74 0.44
N THR A 63 -16.15 12.53 0.73
CA THR A 63 -15.54 11.65 1.73
C THR A 63 -15.62 10.18 1.32
N HIS A 64 -14.51 9.46 1.45
CA HIS A 64 -14.44 8.01 1.25
C HIS A 64 -14.88 7.24 2.51
N ARG A 65 -16.09 7.49 3.01
CA ARG A 65 -16.58 6.91 4.28
C ARG A 65 -17.40 5.63 4.14
N GLY A 66 -17.56 5.09 2.92
CA GLY A 66 -18.19 3.78 2.70
C GLY A 66 -19.71 3.79 2.87
N SER A 67 -20.35 4.93 2.64
CA SER A 67 -21.80 5.07 2.48
C SER A 67 -22.29 4.81 1.05
N GLY A 68 -21.38 4.40 0.16
CA GLY A 68 -21.65 3.92 -1.19
C GLY A 68 -20.55 2.98 -1.66
N THR A 69 -20.62 2.57 -2.92
CA THR A 69 -19.58 1.81 -3.61
C THR A 69 -18.88 2.70 -4.62
N PHE A 70 -17.61 2.99 -4.35
CA PHE A 70 -16.71 3.75 -5.20
C PHE A 70 -15.96 2.81 -6.16
N PHE A 71 -15.96 3.14 -7.45
CA PHE A 71 -15.26 2.44 -8.51
C PHE A 71 -14.22 3.36 -9.14
N LYS A 72 -13.01 2.84 -9.33
CA LYS A 72 -11.93 3.57 -10.00
C LYS A 72 -11.06 2.61 -10.80
N ILE A 73 -10.57 3.06 -11.95
CA ILE A 73 -9.48 2.36 -12.63
C ILE A 73 -8.19 2.70 -11.91
N THR A 74 -7.51 1.66 -11.47
CA THR A 74 -6.27 1.78 -10.73
C THR A 74 -5.17 1.19 -11.57
N GLU A 75 -4.03 1.88 -11.59
CA GLU A 75 -2.85 1.34 -12.25
C GLU A 75 -2.49 -0.02 -11.63
N PRO A 76 -2.12 -1.02 -12.46
CA PRO A 76 -1.60 -2.28 -11.97
C PRO A 76 -0.40 -2.08 -11.04
N ILE A 77 -0.34 -2.89 -9.99
CA ILE A 77 0.84 -3.01 -9.12
C ILE A 77 1.48 -4.35 -9.45
N HIS A 78 2.72 -4.30 -9.90
CA HIS A 78 3.52 -5.47 -10.23
C HIS A 78 4.50 -5.78 -9.10
N SER A 79 4.82 -7.07 -8.93
CA SER A 79 5.88 -7.53 -8.04
C SER A 79 7.13 -7.87 -8.83
N TYR A 80 8.28 -7.46 -8.32
CA TYR A 80 9.61 -7.71 -8.89
C TYR A 80 10.53 -8.27 -7.80
N HIS A 81 11.48 -9.09 -8.20
CA HIS A 81 12.45 -9.71 -7.28
C HIS A 81 13.90 -9.31 -7.58
N LYS A 82 14.13 -8.51 -8.62
CA LYS A 82 15.43 -7.93 -8.96
C LYS A 82 15.26 -6.47 -9.34
N LEU A 83 16.22 -5.63 -8.97
CA LEU A 83 16.24 -4.22 -9.36
C LEU A 83 16.55 -4.01 -10.84
N ASP A 84 17.13 -5.01 -11.51
CA ASP A 84 17.43 -4.97 -12.95
C ASP A 84 16.16 -5.08 -13.81
N ASP A 85 15.05 -5.55 -13.23
CA ASP A 85 13.77 -5.71 -13.93
C ASP A 85 12.95 -4.40 -13.96
N VAL A 86 13.46 -3.32 -13.36
CA VAL A 86 12.76 -2.03 -13.25
C VAL A 86 13.64 -0.85 -13.65
N ASP A 87 13.01 0.26 -14.01
CA ASP A 87 13.67 1.55 -14.23
C ASP A 87 14.07 2.16 -12.88
N GLN A 88 15.30 1.87 -12.45
CA GLN A 88 15.85 2.36 -11.18
C GLN A 88 15.88 3.90 -11.11
N HIS A 89 16.00 4.60 -12.24
CA HIS A 89 15.99 6.06 -12.26
C HIS A 89 14.59 6.62 -11.95
N ARG A 90 13.54 6.05 -12.53
CA ARG A 90 12.15 6.41 -12.18
C ARG A 90 11.83 6.05 -10.73
N LEU A 91 12.28 4.88 -10.25
CA LEU A 91 12.10 4.48 -8.85
C LEU A 91 12.81 5.46 -7.90
N HIS A 92 14.04 5.83 -8.20
CA HIS A 92 14.78 6.84 -7.45
C HIS A 92 14.02 8.17 -7.36
N ASN A 93 13.49 8.64 -8.48
CA ASN A 93 12.72 9.88 -8.55
C ASN A 93 11.41 9.81 -7.73
N LEU A 94 10.74 8.66 -7.71
CA LEU A 94 9.59 8.42 -6.84
C LEU A 94 9.99 8.54 -5.36
N LEU A 95 11.05 7.85 -4.94
CA LEU A 95 11.52 7.89 -3.54
C LEU A 95 11.92 9.31 -3.13
N LEU A 96 12.67 10.02 -3.96
CA LEU A 96 13.07 11.41 -3.70
C LEU A 96 11.85 12.31 -3.47
N LYS A 97 10.85 12.23 -4.37
CA LYS A 97 9.63 13.05 -4.29
C LYS A 97 8.73 12.67 -3.13
N ALA A 98 8.54 11.37 -2.85
CA ALA A 98 7.65 10.89 -1.82
C ALA A 98 8.16 11.23 -0.41
N PHE A 99 9.47 11.13 -0.18
CA PHE A 99 10.09 11.40 1.12
C PHE A 99 10.57 12.84 1.28
N GLY A 100 10.66 13.61 0.19
CA GLY A 100 11.13 15.00 0.20
C GLY A 100 12.59 15.15 0.63
N ARG A 101 13.41 14.12 0.43
CA ARG A 101 14.82 14.05 0.83
C ARG A 101 15.66 13.33 -0.22
N THR A 102 16.95 13.64 -0.27
CA THR A 102 17.89 12.97 -1.15
C THR A 102 18.19 11.56 -0.64
N LEU A 103 18.03 10.57 -1.53
CA LEU A 103 18.41 9.19 -1.26
C LEU A 103 19.93 9.08 -1.24
N LYS A 104 20.50 8.29 -0.32
CA LYS A 104 21.95 8.11 -0.23
C LYS A 104 22.48 7.42 -1.50
N ASP A 105 23.61 7.88 -2.00
CA ASP A 105 24.30 7.25 -3.12
C ASP A 105 24.58 5.77 -2.85
N GLY A 106 24.38 4.93 -3.87
CA GLY A 106 24.58 3.49 -3.76
C GLY A 106 23.49 2.74 -2.99
N TYR A 107 22.39 3.39 -2.58
CA TYR A 107 21.28 2.73 -1.89
C TYR A 107 20.79 1.46 -2.59
N PHE A 108 20.59 1.50 -3.91
CA PHE A 108 20.15 0.32 -4.67
C PHE A 108 21.17 -0.82 -4.64
N ASN A 109 22.47 -0.51 -4.73
CA ASN A 109 23.53 -1.51 -4.60
C ASN A 109 23.52 -2.14 -3.19
N MET A 110 23.23 -1.36 -2.14
CA MET A 110 23.18 -1.86 -0.77
C MET A 110 22.01 -2.82 -0.52
N ILE A 111 20.88 -2.65 -1.21
CA ILE A 111 19.69 -3.47 -0.96
C ILE A 111 19.55 -4.64 -1.95
N GLN A 112 20.28 -4.62 -3.08
CA GLN A 112 20.07 -5.57 -4.18
C GLN A 112 20.12 -7.03 -3.73
N GLU A 113 21.11 -7.41 -2.93
CA GLU A 113 21.28 -8.80 -2.44
C GLU A 113 20.23 -9.19 -1.40
N ARG A 114 19.57 -8.20 -0.79
CA ARG A 114 18.57 -8.38 0.25
C ARG A 114 17.15 -8.15 -0.23
N LEU A 115 16.95 -7.77 -1.50
CA LEU A 115 15.63 -7.50 -2.04
C LEU A 115 14.82 -8.79 -2.02
N HIS A 116 13.76 -8.81 -1.22
CA HIS A 116 12.80 -9.90 -1.22
C HIS A 116 11.75 -9.66 -2.30
N THR A 117 11.07 -8.52 -2.23
CA THR A 117 10.04 -8.13 -3.19
C THR A 117 9.98 -6.61 -3.31
N LEU A 118 9.92 -6.12 -4.54
CA LEU A 118 9.56 -4.75 -4.88
C LEU A 118 8.15 -4.76 -5.47
N TYR A 119 7.19 -4.13 -4.80
CA TYR A 119 5.90 -3.79 -5.41
C TYR A 119 6.02 -2.42 -6.05
N LEU A 120 5.58 -2.30 -7.30
CA LEU A 120 5.73 -1.09 -8.06
C LEU A 120 4.52 -0.89 -8.98
N SER A 121 3.96 0.30 -8.92
CA SER A 121 2.88 0.70 -9.80
C SER A 121 3.40 0.98 -11.22
N GLU A 122 2.60 0.70 -12.24
CA GLU A 122 2.99 0.86 -13.66
C GLU A 122 3.52 2.26 -13.99
N ASP A 123 2.92 3.32 -13.42
CA ASP A 123 3.35 4.70 -13.64
C ASP A 123 4.46 5.18 -12.68
N TYR A 124 4.96 4.32 -11.78
CA TYR A 124 5.91 4.68 -10.73
C TYR A 124 5.35 5.77 -9.80
N SER A 125 4.05 5.70 -9.53
CA SER A 125 3.36 6.59 -8.59
C SER A 125 3.39 6.02 -7.17
N ALA A 126 3.59 4.71 -7.01
CA ALA A 126 3.70 4.06 -5.72
C ALA A 126 4.67 2.86 -5.75
N ALA A 127 5.38 2.66 -4.64
CA ALA A 127 6.32 1.54 -4.48
C ALA A 127 6.44 1.08 -3.02
N ALA A 128 6.56 -0.23 -2.82
CA ALA A 128 6.93 -0.84 -1.55
C ALA A 128 8.15 -1.74 -1.74
N ILE A 129 9.22 -1.48 -0.98
CA ILE A 129 10.47 -2.25 -1.01
C ILE A 129 10.52 -3.12 0.25
N ILE A 130 10.46 -4.44 0.08
CA ILE A 130 10.57 -5.43 1.13
C ILE A 130 11.94 -6.11 1.05
N LEU A 131 12.64 -6.15 2.17
CA LEU A 131 13.96 -6.76 2.31
C LEU A 131 13.91 -8.00 3.20
N SER A 132 14.74 -8.98 2.87
CA SER A 132 15.06 -10.10 3.74
C SER A 132 16.04 -9.65 4.84
N GLU A 133 15.90 -10.25 6.03
CA GLU A 133 16.83 -10.08 7.15
C GLU A 133 17.58 -11.41 7.38
N GLU A 134 18.90 -11.34 7.54
CA GLU A 134 19.73 -12.55 7.67
C GLU A 134 19.47 -13.35 8.95
N ASN A 135 19.09 -12.67 10.04
CA ASN A 135 18.97 -13.28 11.38
C ASN A 135 17.55 -13.20 11.96
N ILE A 136 16.58 -12.78 11.16
CA ILE A 136 15.18 -12.60 11.57
C ILE A 136 14.29 -13.14 10.47
N ASP A 137 13.49 -14.16 10.79
CA ASP A 137 12.51 -14.74 9.87
C ASP A 137 11.25 -13.87 9.77
N VAL A 138 11.42 -12.55 9.64
CA VAL A 138 10.34 -11.57 9.44
C VAL A 138 10.86 -10.56 8.43
N PRO A 139 10.22 -10.42 7.26
CA PRO A 139 10.67 -9.46 6.26
C PRO A 139 10.51 -8.01 6.73
N TYR A 140 11.38 -7.14 6.24
CA TYR A 140 11.44 -5.74 6.61
C TYR A 140 10.93 -4.85 5.48
N LEU A 141 9.94 -3.99 5.75
CA LEU A 141 9.53 -2.96 4.81
C LEU A 141 10.45 -1.74 4.94
N ASP A 142 11.33 -1.58 3.94
CA ASP A 142 12.36 -0.55 3.93
C ASP A 142 11.88 0.79 3.33
N LYS A 143 11.05 0.73 2.30
CA LYS A 143 10.41 1.92 1.72
C LYS A 143 8.95 1.64 1.42
N PHE A 144 8.11 2.59 1.81
CA PHE A 144 6.72 2.66 1.39
C PHE A 144 6.49 4.07 0.85
N ALA A 145 6.41 4.20 -0.47
CA ALA A 145 6.38 5.47 -1.17
C ALA A 145 5.08 5.58 -1.98
N VAL A 146 4.38 6.68 -1.79
CA VAL A 146 3.23 7.07 -2.62
C VAL A 146 3.45 8.52 -3.02
N SER A 147 3.43 8.79 -4.31
CA SER A 147 3.58 10.13 -4.87
C SER A 147 2.50 11.06 -4.32
N GLN A 148 2.81 12.34 -4.15
CA GLN A 148 1.87 13.33 -3.61
C GLN A 148 0.55 13.39 -4.41
N LYS A 149 0.62 13.21 -5.73
CA LYS A 149 -0.55 13.16 -6.61
C LYS A 149 -1.47 11.97 -6.29
N ALA A 150 -0.90 10.83 -5.91
CA ALA A 150 -1.63 9.60 -5.62
C ALA A 150 -2.08 9.50 -4.14
N GLN A 151 -1.71 10.47 -3.28
CA GLN A 151 -2.14 10.49 -1.89
C GLN A 151 -3.62 10.89 -1.78
N GLY A 152 -4.40 10.14 -1.01
CA GLY A 152 -5.84 10.34 -0.86
C GLY A 152 -6.69 9.67 -1.95
N GLU A 153 -6.05 9.11 -2.98
CA GLU A 153 -6.72 8.45 -4.11
C GLU A 153 -6.91 6.93 -3.93
N GLY A 154 -6.52 6.39 -2.77
CA GLY A 154 -6.60 4.95 -2.47
C GLY A 154 -5.34 4.13 -2.84
N THR A 155 -4.40 4.70 -3.61
CA THR A 155 -3.20 3.98 -4.09
C THR A 155 -2.36 3.39 -2.96
N GLY A 156 -2.19 4.10 -1.85
CA GLY A 156 -1.48 3.57 -0.68
C GLY A 156 -2.18 2.37 -0.03
N GLU A 157 -3.52 2.38 0.02
CA GLU A 157 -4.28 1.25 0.55
C GLU A 157 -4.16 0.02 -0.35
N MET A 158 -4.18 0.22 -1.66
CA MET A 158 -3.97 -0.85 -2.64
C MET A 158 -2.58 -1.46 -2.56
N LEU A 159 -1.55 -0.62 -2.55
CA LEU A 159 -0.17 -1.07 -2.40
C LEU A 159 0.01 -1.87 -1.11
N TRP A 160 -0.61 -1.41 -0.02
CA TRP A 160 -0.60 -2.14 1.25
C TRP A 160 -1.37 -3.46 1.18
N ALA A 161 -2.49 -3.51 0.45
CA ALA A 161 -3.26 -4.74 0.25
C ALA A 161 -2.43 -5.81 -0.47
N CYS A 162 -1.68 -5.44 -1.52
CA CYS A 162 -0.74 -6.34 -2.20
C CYS A 162 0.30 -6.89 -1.21
N VAL A 163 0.91 -6.02 -0.40
CA VAL A 163 1.88 -6.44 0.63
C VAL A 163 1.23 -7.40 1.64
N ARG A 164 0.01 -7.11 2.12
CA ARG A 164 -0.68 -7.96 3.12
C ARG A 164 -1.15 -9.29 2.58
N GLN A 165 -1.44 -9.37 1.28
CA GLN A 165 -1.78 -10.62 0.63
C GLN A 165 -0.61 -11.61 0.73
N ASP A 166 0.60 -11.14 0.42
CA ASP A 166 1.79 -11.96 0.31
C ASP A 166 2.52 -12.17 1.65
N PHE A 167 2.51 -11.15 2.54
CA PHE A 167 3.25 -11.19 3.80
C PHE A 167 2.33 -11.30 5.02
N LYS A 168 2.34 -12.47 5.67
CA LYS A 168 1.58 -12.71 6.92
C LYS A 168 2.23 -12.08 8.14
N GLN A 169 3.53 -11.84 8.10
CA GLN A 169 4.33 -11.13 9.09
C GLN A 169 5.21 -10.08 8.40
N LEU A 170 5.37 -8.92 9.03
CA LEU A 170 6.19 -7.83 8.50
C LEU A 170 6.52 -6.86 9.63
N PHE A 171 7.68 -6.22 9.55
CA PHE A 171 8.03 -5.12 10.43
C PHE A 171 8.65 -3.96 9.66
N TRP A 172 8.56 -2.77 10.23
CA TRP A 172 9.13 -1.55 9.64
C TRP A 172 9.42 -0.52 10.72
N ARG A 173 10.15 0.54 10.36
CA ARG A 173 10.33 1.71 11.20
C ARG A 173 9.90 2.98 10.50
N SER A 174 9.48 3.95 11.28
CA SER A 174 9.11 5.28 10.82
C SER A 174 9.66 6.33 11.78
N ARG A 175 10.00 7.52 11.27
CA ARG A 175 10.41 8.63 12.14
C ARG A 175 9.25 8.99 13.08
N GLY A 176 9.56 9.38 14.31
CA GLY A 176 8.54 9.73 15.30
C GLY A 176 7.60 10.86 14.85
N ASP A 177 8.11 11.80 14.06
CA ASP A 177 7.41 12.96 13.51
C ASP A 177 6.76 12.71 12.14
N ASN A 178 6.79 11.48 11.62
CA ASN A 178 6.25 11.18 10.30
C ASN A 178 4.71 11.28 10.29
N PRO A 179 4.09 12.12 9.44
CA PRO A 179 2.63 12.32 9.40
C PRO A 179 1.83 11.06 9.02
N ILE A 180 2.46 10.03 8.43
CA ILE A 180 1.78 8.76 8.12
C ILE A 180 1.65 7.84 9.35
N ASN A 181 2.30 8.14 10.49
CA ASN A 181 2.28 7.28 11.67
C ASN A 181 0.86 6.90 12.16
N PRO A 182 -0.14 7.81 12.19
CA PRO A 182 -1.52 7.43 12.54
C PRO A 182 -2.11 6.36 11.62
N TRP A 183 -1.68 6.30 10.37
CA TRP A 183 -2.04 5.23 9.44
C TRP A 183 -1.31 3.93 9.79
N TYR A 184 0.01 3.97 10.03
CA TYR A 184 0.76 2.78 10.47
C TYR A 184 0.22 2.17 11.76
N PHE A 185 -0.18 2.98 12.76
CA PHE A 185 -0.81 2.48 13.99
C PHE A 185 -2.08 1.66 13.70
N LYS A 186 -2.85 2.00 12.66
CA LYS A 186 -4.04 1.24 12.25
C LYS A 186 -3.69 -0.05 11.49
N LYS A 187 -2.50 -0.13 10.91
CA LYS A 187 -2.03 -1.29 10.12
C LYS A 187 -1.16 -2.25 10.91
N SER A 188 -0.65 -1.84 12.07
CA SER A 188 0.17 -2.65 12.96
C SER A 188 -0.65 -3.39 14.02
N GLU A 189 -0.14 -4.53 14.49
CA GLU A 189 -0.64 -5.22 15.69
C GLU A 189 0.19 -4.87 16.93
N GLY A 190 1.43 -4.41 16.74
CA GLY A 190 2.29 -3.93 17.82
C GLY A 190 3.22 -2.80 17.37
N SER A 191 3.65 -1.99 18.34
CA SER A 191 4.62 -0.93 18.09
C SER A 191 5.45 -0.62 19.33
N TRP A 192 6.64 -0.04 19.12
CA TRP A 192 7.50 0.50 20.16
C TRP A 192 8.14 1.80 19.68
N SER A 193 8.32 2.78 20.57
CA SER A 193 8.89 4.09 20.22
C SER A 193 9.87 4.60 21.26
N ASN A 194 10.94 5.24 20.79
CA ASN A 194 11.86 6.04 21.60
C ASN A 194 11.81 7.54 21.27
N GLY A 195 10.72 8.00 20.65
CA GLY A 195 10.55 9.38 20.19
C GLY A 195 11.25 9.70 18.87
N LYS A 196 12.47 9.19 18.63
CA LYS A 196 13.18 9.36 17.35
C LYS A 196 12.64 8.43 16.27
N TRP A 197 12.42 7.18 16.64
CA TRP A 197 11.91 6.12 15.77
C TRP A 197 10.72 5.44 16.45
N THR A 198 9.76 5.06 15.63
CA THR A 198 8.70 4.12 15.99
C THR A 198 8.83 2.90 15.12
N VAL A 199 8.97 1.74 15.75
CA VAL A 199 9.02 0.42 15.10
C VAL A 199 7.62 -0.17 15.18
N PHE A 200 7.14 -0.72 14.07
CA PHE A 200 5.82 -1.32 13.92
C PHE A 200 5.96 -2.74 13.39
N TRP A 201 5.01 -3.61 13.75
CA TRP A 201 4.94 -4.97 13.22
C TRP A 201 3.52 -5.51 13.22
N TYR A 202 3.31 -6.59 12.46
CA TYR A 202 2.13 -7.45 12.53
C TYR A 202 2.53 -8.91 12.32
N GLY A 203 1.63 -9.83 12.68
CA GLY A 203 1.78 -11.26 12.44
C GLY A 203 2.76 -11.96 13.38
N ILE A 204 3.14 -11.32 14.49
CA ILE A 204 4.13 -11.84 15.44
C ILE A 204 3.43 -12.56 16.59
N GLN A 205 3.72 -13.86 16.74
CA GLN A 205 3.08 -14.72 17.75
C GLN A 205 3.80 -14.69 19.10
N TYR A 206 5.13 -14.55 19.11
CA TYR A 206 5.94 -14.64 20.32
C TYR A 206 6.51 -13.28 20.72
N HIS A 207 6.27 -12.89 21.98
CA HIS A 207 6.66 -11.58 22.51
C HIS A 207 8.18 -11.31 22.40
N ASN A 208 9.03 -12.32 22.61
CA ASN A 208 10.49 -12.20 22.50
C ASN A 208 10.96 -11.79 21.09
N THR A 209 10.18 -12.12 20.05
CA THR A 209 10.49 -11.74 18.67
C THR A 209 10.47 -10.22 18.51
N SER A 210 9.54 -9.52 19.19
CA SER A 210 9.40 -8.07 19.09
C SER A 210 10.67 -7.32 19.51
N SER A 211 11.38 -7.79 20.55
CA SER A 211 12.67 -7.20 20.96
C SER A 211 13.71 -7.28 19.85
N HIS A 212 13.84 -8.44 19.19
CA HIS A 212 14.76 -8.61 18.06
C HIS A 212 14.41 -7.72 16.87
N LEU A 213 13.11 -7.54 16.58
CA LEU A 213 12.64 -6.61 15.53
C LEU A 213 13.03 -5.17 15.85
N ILE A 214 12.86 -4.76 17.12
CA ILE A 214 13.22 -3.41 17.58
C ILE A 214 14.73 -3.18 17.41
N ASP A 215 15.56 -4.10 17.92
CA ASP A 215 17.02 -3.98 17.85
C ASP A 215 17.51 -3.92 16.40
N SER A 216 17.01 -4.81 15.54
CA SER A 216 17.33 -4.80 14.10
C SER A 216 16.89 -3.50 13.42
N ALA A 217 15.66 -3.05 13.67
CA ALA A 217 15.16 -1.81 13.09
C ALA A 217 15.96 -0.58 13.53
N LEU A 218 16.42 -0.53 14.79
CA LEU A 218 17.22 0.58 15.30
C LEU A 218 18.66 0.58 14.79
N ALA A 219 19.24 -0.60 14.54
CA ALA A 219 20.60 -0.74 14.03
C ALA A 219 20.75 -0.31 12.55
N LYS A 220 19.65 -0.21 11.79
CA LYS A 220 19.70 0.16 10.37
C LYS A 220 20.17 1.60 10.16
N ASP A 221 21.05 1.79 9.19
CA ASP A 221 21.49 3.11 8.73
C ASP A 221 20.36 3.92 8.10
N ASN A 222 20.51 5.25 8.09
CA ASN A 222 19.61 6.12 7.35
C ASN A 222 19.82 5.94 5.84
N SER A 223 18.75 5.66 5.10
CA SER A 223 18.80 5.58 3.63
C SER A 223 18.73 6.94 2.93
N PHE A 224 18.40 8.01 3.67
CA PHE A 224 18.34 9.39 3.17
C PHE A 224 19.39 10.25 3.84
N THR A 225 19.93 11.22 3.11
CA THR A 225 20.84 12.22 3.68
C THR A 225 20.10 13.10 4.69
N SER A 226 20.82 13.57 5.70
CA SER A 226 20.32 14.50 6.73
C SER A 226 19.96 15.85 6.15
#